data_AF-A0A3M8FZ32-F1
#
_entry.id   AF-A0A3M8FZ32-F1
#
_cell.length_a   1.000
_cell.length_b   1.000
_cell.length_c   1.000
_cell.angle_alpha   90.00
_cell.angle_beta   90.00
_cell.angle_gamma   90.00
#
_symmetry.space_group_name_H-M   'P 1'
#
loop_
_entity.id
_entity.type
_entity.pdbx_description
1 polymer ?
#
loop_
_entity_poly.entity_id
_entity_poly.type
_entity_poly.pdbx_seq_one_letter_code
_entity_poly.pdbx_strand_id
1 'polypeptide(L)'
;MNLSQTEEELMQYLWKLDKAYMSDLLEEYPEPKPAPTTVATLLKRMHEKGFIDYNQRGRSREYFPLVKKADYFGKHVRGLISKFFNNSSAQFASFFASETDLSEKELNELKSIIEKEIERKQQ
;
A
#
# COMPACT_ATOMS: atom_id res chain seq x y z
N MET A 1 -0.99 13.06 7.31
CA MET A 1 -1.89 13.20 6.15
C MET A 1 -2.24 11.80 5.69
N ASN A 2 -3.50 11.55 5.34
CA ASN A 2 -3.98 10.24 4.92
C ASN A 2 -4.48 10.32 3.47
N LEU A 3 -4.34 9.22 2.74
CA LEU A 3 -4.97 9.05 1.44
C LEU A 3 -6.45 8.70 1.66
N SER A 4 -7.34 9.19 0.78
CA SER A 4 -8.71 8.65 0.72
C SER A 4 -8.70 7.28 0.06
N GLN A 5 -9.80 6.52 0.19
CA GLN A 5 -9.92 5.20 -0.42
C GLN A 5 -9.59 5.19 -1.92
N THR A 6 -10.07 6.18 -2.67
CA THR A 6 -9.78 6.32 -4.11
C THR A 6 -8.33 6.72 -4.40
N GLU A 7 -7.71 7.51 -3.52
CA GLU A 7 -6.28 7.87 -3.63
C GLU A 7 -5.38 6.67 -3.27
N GLU A 8 -5.79 5.84 -2.31
CA GLU A 8 -5.09 4.59 -1.96
C GLU A 8 -5.15 3.58 -3.10
N GLU A 9 -6.30 3.42 -3.74
CA GLU A 9 -6.46 2.56 -4.92
C GLU A 9 -5.53 3.02 -6.06
N LEU A 10 -5.47 4.32 -6.34
CA LEU A 10 -4.55 4.86 -7.34
C LEU A 10 -3.07 4.62 -6.96
N MET A 11 -2.72 4.75 -5.68
CA MET A 11 -1.37 4.41 -5.20
C MET A 11 -1.06 2.92 -5.37
N GLN A 12 -2.03 2.02 -5.25
CA GLN A 12 -1.80 0.59 -5.46
C GLN A 12 -1.34 0.30 -6.90
N TYR A 13 -1.99 0.93 -7.88
CA TYR A 13 -1.56 0.84 -9.28
C TYR A 13 -0.19 1.48 -9.49
N LEU A 14 0.04 2.66 -8.91
CA LEU A 14 1.32 3.36 -9.05
C LEU A 14 2.49 2.60 -8.38
N TRP A 15 2.28 1.97 -7.23
CA TRP A 15 3.28 1.11 -6.58
C TRP A 15 3.54 -0.19 -7.35
N LYS A 16 2.56 -0.68 -8.11
CA LYS A 16 2.74 -1.87 -8.95
C LYS A 16 3.60 -1.54 -10.19
N LEU A 17 3.40 -0.35 -10.77
CA LEU A 17 4.08 0.08 -11.99
C LEU A 17 5.42 0.78 -11.73
N ASP A 18 5.70 1.20 -10.49
CA ASP A 18 6.81 2.06 -10.04
C ASP A 18 6.84 3.46 -10.68
N LYS A 19 6.63 3.56 -11.99
CA LYS A 19 6.46 4.78 -12.77
C LYS A 19 5.37 4.57 -13.79
N ALA A 20 4.46 5.51 -13.90
CA ALA A 20 3.31 5.37 -14.77
C ALA A 20 2.89 6.70 -15.39
N TYR A 21 2.48 6.64 -16.66
CA TYR A 21 1.74 7.73 -17.29
C TYR A 21 0.26 7.64 -16.91
N MET A 22 -0.47 8.72 -17.17
CA MET A 22 -1.91 8.75 -16.94
C MET A 22 -2.67 7.69 -17.75
N SER A 23 -2.18 7.35 -18.95
CA SER A 23 -2.69 6.24 -19.76
C SER A 23 -2.57 4.91 -19.02
N ASP A 24 -1.38 4.62 -18.50
CA ASP A 24 -1.06 3.34 -17.88
C ASP A 24 -1.88 3.14 -16.61
N LEU A 25 -2.06 4.20 -15.82
CA LEU A 25 -2.93 4.17 -14.64
C LEU A 25 -4.39 3.89 -15.01
N LEU A 26 -4.90 4.46 -16.11
CA LEU A 26 -6.27 4.21 -16.59
C LEU A 26 -6.46 2.78 -17.14
N GLU A 27 -5.41 2.15 -17.65
CA GLU A 27 -5.45 0.77 -18.12
C GLU A 27 -5.53 -0.25 -16.98
N GLU A 28 -4.95 0.06 -15.82
CA GLU A 28 -5.03 -0.78 -14.62
C GLU A 28 -6.38 -0.75 -13.91
N TYR A 29 -7.23 0.25 -14.19
CA TYR A 29 -8.56 0.32 -13.59
C TYR A 29 -9.49 -0.77 -14.16
N PRO A 30 -10.23 -1.50 -13.29
CA PRO A 30 -11.28 -2.40 -13.74
C PRO A 30 -12.45 -1.62 -14.36
N GLU A 31 -13.23 -2.28 -15.23
CA GLU A 31 -14.43 -1.67 -15.79
C GLU A 31 -15.55 -1.56 -14.74
N PRO A 32 -16.27 -0.41 -14.65
CA PRO A 32 -16.17 0.76 -15.52
C PRO A 32 -15.01 1.69 -15.16
N LYS A 33 -14.21 2.06 -16.17
CA LYS A 33 -13.07 2.96 -15.98
C LYS A 33 -13.51 4.35 -15.51
N PRO A 34 -12.78 4.95 -14.54
CA PRO A 34 -13.04 6.31 -14.13
C PRO A 34 -12.72 7.29 -15.28
N ALA A 35 -13.41 8.44 -15.27
CA ALA A 35 -13.10 9.50 -16.22
C ALA A 35 -11.64 9.97 -16.06
N PRO A 36 -10.92 10.27 -17.18
CA PRO A 36 -9.56 10.80 -17.14
C PRO A 36 -9.40 12.03 -16.23
N THR A 37 -10.41 12.91 -16.21
CA THR A 37 -10.42 14.11 -15.36
C THR A 37 -10.46 13.78 -13.86
N THR A 38 -11.12 12.67 -13.48
CA THR A 38 -11.15 12.18 -12.10
C THR A 38 -9.75 11.75 -11.66
N VAL A 39 -9.08 10.93 -12.46
CA VAL A 39 -7.71 10.47 -12.17
C VAL A 39 -6.75 11.66 -12.14
N ALA A 40 -6.86 12.61 -13.06
CA ALA A 40 -6.04 13.83 -13.05
C ALA A 40 -6.24 14.66 -11.77
N THR A 41 -7.47 14.74 -11.26
CA THR A 41 -7.77 15.45 -10.01
C THR A 41 -7.18 14.73 -8.79
N LEU A 42 -7.25 13.39 -8.76
CA LEU A 42 -6.64 12.57 -7.72
C LEU A 42 -5.11 12.74 -7.71
N LEU A 43 -4.47 12.65 -8.88
CA LEU A 43 -3.02 12.84 -9.03
C LEU A 43 -2.60 14.23 -8.53
N LYS A 44 -3.35 15.28 -8.88
CA LYS A 44 -3.07 16.64 -8.38
C LYS A 44 -3.16 16.71 -6.85
N ARG A 45 -4.22 16.16 -6.26
CA ARG A 45 -4.40 16.14 -4.79
C ARG A 45 -3.29 15.36 -4.08
N MET A 46 -2.91 14.21 -4.63
CA MET A 46 -1.85 13.37 -4.06
C MET A 46 -0.48 14.01 -4.18
N HIS A 47 -0.24 14.75 -5.27
CA HIS A 47 0.96 15.55 -5.44
C HIS A 47 1.01 16.70 -4.43
N GLU A 48 -0.08 17.45 -4.25
CA GLU A 48 -0.18 18.52 -3.24
C GLU A 48 0.02 17.99 -1.81
N LYS A 49 -0.41 16.75 -1.54
CA LYS A 49 -0.18 16.06 -0.26
C LYS A 49 1.23 15.47 -0.11
N GLY A 50 2.06 15.49 -1.16
CA GLY A 50 3.44 14.97 -1.14
C GLY A 50 3.56 13.45 -1.17
N PHE A 51 2.55 12.72 -1.64
CA PHE A 51 2.62 11.26 -1.78
C PHE A 51 3.24 10.81 -3.11
N ILE A 52 3.09 11.63 -4.14
CA ILE A 52 3.57 11.36 -5.50
C ILE A 52 4.24 12.61 -6.07
N ASP A 53 5.10 12.38 -7.05
CA ASP A 53 5.66 13.44 -7.86
C ASP A 53 5.63 13.02 -9.33
N TYR A 54 5.96 13.92 -10.24
CA TYR A 54 5.98 13.63 -11.66
C TYR A 54 7.17 14.26 -12.38
N ASN A 55 7.70 13.52 -13.34
CA ASN A 55 8.66 14.05 -14.30
C ASN A 55 7.92 14.50 -15.55
N GLN A 56 8.15 15.74 -15.97
CA GLN A 56 7.62 16.22 -17.24
C GLN A 56 8.47 15.67 -18.39
N ARG A 57 7.90 14.78 -19.19
CA ARG A 57 8.51 14.18 -20.39
C ARG A 57 7.78 14.74 -21.61
N GLY A 58 8.23 15.90 -22.08
CA GLY A 58 7.62 16.60 -23.21
C GLY A 58 6.19 17.06 -22.89
N ARG A 59 5.20 16.46 -23.58
CA ARG A 59 3.76 16.71 -23.36
C ARG A 59 3.13 15.80 -22.30
N SER A 60 3.84 14.76 -21.87
CA SER A 60 3.34 13.76 -20.93
C SER A 60 3.95 13.95 -19.55
N ARG A 61 3.20 13.54 -18.52
CA ARG A 61 3.66 13.51 -17.12
C ARG A 61 3.83 12.05 -16.71
N GLU A 62 5.04 11.70 -16.31
CA GLU A 62 5.39 10.40 -15.75
C GLU A 62 5.33 10.50 -14.23
N TYR A 63 4.31 9.90 -13.61
CA TYR A 63 4.11 9.94 -12.16
C TYR A 63 4.90 8.84 -11.47
N PHE A 64 5.39 9.11 -10.26
CA PHE A 64 6.09 8.14 -9.42
C PHE A 64 5.79 8.35 -7.93
N PRO A 65 5.77 7.27 -7.12
CA PRO A 65 5.47 7.37 -5.71
C PRO A 65 6.68 7.90 -4.94
N LEU A 66 6.46 8.86 -4.03
CA LEU A 66 7.49 9.34 -3.08
C LEU A 66 7.53 8.50 -1.80
N VAL A 67 6.43 7.80 -1.50
CA VAL A 67 6.29 6.98 -0.29
C VAL A 67 6.30 5.51 -0.68
N LYS A 68 7.06 4.69 0.04
CA LYS A 68 7.05 3.24 -0.16
C LYS A 68 5.76 2.62 0.39
N LYS A 69 5.22 1.62 -0.30
CA LYS A 69 4.04 0.86 0.14
C LYS A 69 4.18 0.34 1.56
N ALA A 70 5.35 -0.22 1.90
CA ALA A 70 5.63 -0.75 3.22
C ALA A 70 5.62 0.33 4.31
N ASP A 71 6.13 1.53 4.03
CA ASP A 71 6.17 2.63 4.99
C ASP A 71 4.79 3.22 5.25
N TYR A 72 3.98 3.36 4.19
CA TYR A 72 2.59 3.79 4.29
C TYR A 72 1.77 2.75 5.06
N PHE A 73 1.73 1.51 4.58
CA PHE A 73 0.94 0.45 5.17
C PHE A 73 1.41 0.12 6.60
N GLY A 74 2.71 0.11 6.85
CA GLY A 74 3.28 -0.15 8.18
C GLY A 74 2.90 0.90 9.23
N LYS A 75 2.61 2.14 8.84
CA LYS A 75 2.04 3.15 9.75
C LYS A 75 0.56 2.87 10.05
N HIS A 76 -0.20 2.48 9.03
CA HIS A 76 -1.62 2.14 9.20
C HIS A 76 -1.81 0.91 10.09
N VAL A 77 -1.02 -0.15 9.85
CA VAL A 77 -1.03 -1.37 10.67
C VAL A 77 -0.62 -1.06 12.11
N ARG A 78 0.44 -0.27 12.33
CA ARG A 78 0.82 0.16 13.68
C ARG A 78 -0.29 0.95 14.38
N GLY A 79 -0.97 1.84 13.66
CA GLY A 79 -2.13 2.57 14.19
C GLY A 79 -3.28 1.62 14.58
N LEU A 80 -3.54 0.61 13.76
CA LEU A 80 -4.56 -0.42 14.02
C LEU A 80 -4.20 -1.24 15.27
N ILE A 81 -2.96 -1.73 15.37
CA ILE A 81 -2.45 -2.47 16.54
C ILE A 81 -2.54 -1.60 17.80
N SER A 82 -2.12 -0.34 17.73
CA SER A 82 -2.19 0.57 18.86
C SER A 82 -3.62 0.85 19.30
N LYS A 83 -4.57 0.94 18.37
CA LYS A 83 -5.96 1.33 18.66
C LYS A 83 -6.83 0.16 19.12
N PHE A 84 -6.66 -1.02 18.54
CA PHE A 84 -7.55 -2.17 18.77
C PHE A 84 -6.91 -3.30 19.58
N PHE A 85 -5.58 -3.34 19.68
CA PHE A 85 -4.84 -4.43 20.31
C PHE A 85 -3.95 -3.95 21.46
N ASN A 86 -4.29 -2.82 22.10
CA ASN A 86 -3.53 -2.25 23.23
C ASN A 86 -2.02 -2.14 22.97
N ASN A 87 -1.63 -1.84 21.73
CA ASN A 87 -0.24 -1.77 21.29
C ASN A 87 0.53 -3.11 21.40
N SER A 88 -0.17 -4.25 21.48
CA SER A 88 0.39 -5.60 21.53
C SER A 88 0.37 -6.26 20.16
N SER A 89 1.54 -6.33 19.53
CA SER A 89 1.72 -7.07 18.27
C SER A 89 1.43 -8.58 18.42
N ALA A 90 1.63 -9.14 19.61
CA ALA A 90 1.33 -10.54 19.90
C ALA A 90 -0.17 -10.83 19.89
N GLN A 91 -0.99 -9.92 20.44
CA GLN A 91 -2.46 -10.05 20.40
C GLN A 91 -2.98 -9.94 18.97
N PHE A 92 -2.43 -9.01 18.18
CA PHE A 92 -2.76 -8.93 16.75
C PHE A 92 -2.39 -10.21 16.00
N ALA A 93 -1.19 -10.78 16.24
CA ALA A 93 -0.77 -12.02 15.60
C ALA A 93 -1.66 -13.21 16.01
N SER A 94 -2.04 -13.30 17.29
CA SER A 94 -2.96 -14.33 17.78
C SER A 94 -4.32 -14.22 17.12
N PHE A 95 -4.88 -13.00 17.04
CA PHE A 95 -6.15 -12.74 16.38
C PHE A 95 -6.09 -13.05 14.88
N PHE A 96 -5.02 -12.64 14.21
CA PHE A 96 -4.81 -12.94 12.79
C PHE A 96 -4.72 -14.46 12.55
N ALA A 97 -4.03 -15.21 13.40
CA ALA A 97 -3.95 -16.66 13.26
C ALA A 97 -5.27 -17.39 13.57
N SER A 98 -6.15 -16.82 14.41
CA SER A 98 -7.40 -17.46 14.82
C SER A 98 -8.62 -17.08 13.98
N GLU A 99 -8.69 -15.84 13.50
CA GLU A 99 -9.88 -15.29 12.81
C GLU A 99 -9.75 -15.34 11.29
N THR A 100 -8.52 -15.33 10.78
CA THR A 100 -8.29 -15.58 9.36
C THR A 100 -8.29 -17.10 9.20
N ASP A 101 -9.15 -17.63 8.34
CA ASP A 101 -9.30 -19.06 8.03
C ASP A 101 -8.06 -19.58 7.27
N LEU A 102 -6.91 -19.52 7.93
CA LEU A 102 -5.61 -19.89 7.37
C LEU A 102 -5.50 -21.39 7.34
N SER A 103 -5.11 -21.91 6.19
CA SER A 103 -4.76 -23.31 6.05
C SER A 103 -3.51 -23.65 6.90
N GLU A 104 -3.37 -24.93 7.26
CA GLU A 104 -2.17 -25.44 7.93
C GLU A 104 -0.88 -25.08 7.17
N LYS A 105 -0.95 -25.02 5.84
CA LYS A 105 0.18 -24.61 5.00
C LYS A 105 0.55 -23.15 5.22
N GLU A 106 -0.42 -22.24 5.22
CA GLU A 106 -0.20 -20.81 5.45
C GLU A 106 0.32 -20.52 6.86
N LEU A 107 -0.18 -21.25 7.86
CA LEU A 107 0.33 -21.17 9.24
C LEU A 107 1.80 -21.61 9.34
N ASN A 108 2.18 -22.69 8.65
CA ASN A 108 3.56 -23.15 8.60
C ASN A 108 4.48 -22.17 7.85
N GLU A 109 4.00 -21.56 6.76
CA GLU A 109 4.73 -20.50 6.05
C GLU A 109 4.95 -19.28 6.96
N LEU A 110 3.92 -18.84 7.69
CA LEU A 110 4.01 -17.75 8.65
C LEU A 110 5.02 -18.05 9.77
N LYS A 111 5.00 -19.28 10.31
CA LYS A 111 5.99 -19.74 11.29
C LYS A 111 7.41 -19.62 10.75
N SER A 112 7.66 -20.08 9.52
CA SER A 112 9.00 -19.98 8.90
C SER A 112 9.46 -18.54 8.68
N ILE A 113 8.54 -17.62 8.34
CA ILE A 113 8.86 -16.19 8.21
C ILE A 113 9.29 -15.60 9.57
N ILE A 114 8.56 -15.94 10.65
CA ILE A 114 8.87 -15.48 12.00
C ILE A 114 10.22 -16.03 12.47
N GLU A 115 10.49 -17.31 12.27
CA GLU A 115 11.78 -17.94 12.62
C GLU A 115 12.95 -17.23 11.94
N LYS A 116 12.85 -16.95 10.62
CA LYS A 116 13.87 -16.20 9.88
C LYS A 116 14.11 -14.80 10.42
N GLU A 117 13.05 -14.10 10.83
CA GLU A 117 13.18 -12.76 11.44
C GLU A 117 13.79 -12.80 12.84
N ILE A 118 13.54 -13.86 13.62
CA ILE A 118 14.21 -14.09 14.91
C ILE A 118 15.71 -14.28 14.70
N GLU A 119 16.11 -15.14 13.75
CA GLU A 119 17.52 -15.37 13.41
C GLU A 119 18.23 -14.08 12.97
N ARG A 120 17.59 -13.27 12.12
CA ARG A 120 18.14 -11.97 11.68
C ARG A 120 18.37 -10.98 12.82
N LYS A 121 17.57 -11.03 13.89
CA LYS A 121 17.72 -10.15 15.05
C LYS A 121 18.70 -10.67 16.11
N GLN A 122 19.10 -11.93 16.00
CA GLN A 122 20.09 -12.56 16.88
C GLN A 122 21.52 -12.48 16.32
N GLN A 123 21.67 -12.10 15.03
CA GLN A 123 22.93 -11.68 14.42
C GLN A 123 23.19 -10.19 14.65
#